data_AF-A0A352XNI0-F1
#
_entry.id   AF-A0A352XNI0-F1
#
_cell.length_a   1.000
_cell.length_b   1.000
_cell.length_c   1.000
_cell.angle_alpha   90.00
_cell.angle_beta   90.00
_cell.angle_gamma   90.00
#
_symmetry.space_group_name_H-M   'P 1'
#
loop_
_entity.id
_entity.type
_entity.pdbx_description
1 polymer ?
#
loop_
_entity_poly.entity_id
_entity_poly.type
_entity_poly.pdbx_seq_one_letter_code
_entity_poly.pdbx_strand_id
1 'polypeptide(L)'
;MQDVAPLHRLRDNIASVYMGNLQAVDRLVVCLLARGHVLIEDVPGVGKTVLANALARSLDCTFSRVQCTPDLLPSDITGVSIYHREREAFEFKKGPVFANVVLADEINRAPAKTQASLLEVMQERQVTIDGESISLSAPFMTLATQNPVEHEGTYPLPEAQLDRFLMKILIDYPGLQDEAQIVAMAAGTQQSASLASLRVVCSVDDIVRAQEQTAQVQAVPEVVNYCVALVRATRESRAVSLGAGTRGAISLLRVGKAIALMHGRNYVVPDDIKAVSLPVLRHRVQLTPEVAITGQEVDEILRGIIESVPAPRMQA
;
A
#
# COMPACT_ATOMS: atom_id res chain seq x y z
N MET A 1 -21.47 -8.56 -16.57
CA MET A 1 -21.11 -7.44 -15.67
C MET A 1 -20.35 -8.05 -14.51
N GLN A 2 -19.14 -7.57 -14.20
CA GLN A 2 -18.40 -8.07 -13.03
C GLN A 2 -19.15 -7.62 -11.76
N ASP A 3 -19.43 -8.53 -10.84
CA ASP A 3 -20.09 -8.19 -9.58
C ASP A 3 -19.09 -7.49 -8.65
N VAL A 4 -19.15 -6.16 -8.63
CA VAL A 4 -18.30 -5.29 -7.81
C VAL A 4 -18.95 -4.92 -6.48
N ALA A 5 -20.19 -5.38 -6.22
CA ALA A 5 -20.90 -5.06 -5.00
C ALA A 5 -20.16 -5.50 -3.72
N PRO A 6 -19.49 -6.67 -3.67
CA PRO A 6 -18.66 -7.02 -2.51
C PRO A 6 -17.52 -6.03 -2.25
N LEU A 7 -16.95 -5.43 -3.30
CA LEU A 7 -15.85 -4.49 -3.20
C LEU A 7 -16.30 -3.12 -2.68
N HIS A 8 -17.48 -2.65 -3.13
CA HIS A 8 -18.09 -1.44 -2.58
C HIS A 8 -18.49 -1.64 -1.12
N ARG A 9 -19.07 -2.79 -0.77
CA ARG A 9 -19.35 -3.12 0.64
C ARG A 9 -18.09 -3.13 1.50
N LEU A 10 -16.99 -3.71 1.01
CA LEU A 10 -15.70 -3.68 1.70
C LEU A 10 -15.24 -2.24 1.95
N ARG A 11 -15.24 -1.42 0.90
CA ARG A 11 -14.84 -0.01 0.96
C ARG A 11 -15.68 0.76 1.96
N ASP A 12 -17.00 0.61 1.93
CA ASP A 12 -17.91 1.32 2.82
C ASP A 12 -17.82 0.83 4.28
N ASN A 13 -17.56 -0.46 4.49
CA ASN A 13 -17.33 -1.02 5.83
C ASN A 13 -16.08 -0.42 6.46
N ILE A 14 -14.98 -0.28 5.71
CA ILE A 14 -13.74 0.37 6.19
C ILE A 14 -13.98 1.87 6.42
N ALA A 15 -14.65 2.54 5.48
CA ALA A 15 -14.97 3.97 5.58
C ALA A 15 -15.84 4.29 6.80
N SER A 16 -16.72 3.38 7.23
CA SER A 16 -17.61 3.58 8.37
C SER A 16 -16.89 3.78 9.71
N VAL A 17 -15.65 3.30 9.84
CA VAL A 17 -14.84 3.39 11.07
C VAL A 17 -13.61 4.28 10.89
N TYR A 18 -13.32 4.72 9.67
CA TYR A 18 -12.15 5.54 9.37
C TYR A 18 -12.53 7.01 9.28
N MET A 19 -12.11 7.78 10.28
CA MET A 19 -12.28 9.23 10.32
C MET A 19 -11.03 9.90 9.77
N GLY A 20 -11.09 10.29 8.51
CA GLY A 20 -9.98 10.87 7.78
C GLY A 20 -10.23 10.90 6.28
N ASN A 21 -9.17 11.07 5.49
CA ASN A 21 -9.29 11.16 4.04
C ASN A 21 -9.76 9.84 3.41
N LEU A 22 -11.02 9.78 2.97
CA LEU A 22 -11.59 8.58 2.33
C LEU A 22 -10.84 8.12 1.08
N GLN A 23 -10.06 8.98 0.42
CA GLN A 23 -9.17 8.56 -0.66
C GLN A 23 -8.11 7.55 -0.20
N ALA A 24 -7.71 7.57 1.08
CA ALA A 24 -6.82 6.57 1.64
C ALA A 24 -7.49 5.18 1.65
N VAL A 25 -8.79 5.12 1.98
CA VAL A 25 -9.59 3.89 1.93
C VAL A 25 -9.70 3.38 0.49
N ASP A 26 -10.03 4.27 -0.45
CA ASP A 26 -10.16 3.91 -1.87
C ASP A 26 -8.84 3.37 -2.42
N ARG A 27 -7.72 4.06 -2.15
CA ARG A 27 -6.38 3.61 -2.54
C ARG A 27 -5.98 2.30 -1.88
N LEU A 28 -6.36 2.07 -0.62
CA LEU A 28 -6.09 0.81 0.08
C LEU A 28 -6.78 -0.37 -0.62
N VAL A 29 -8.08 -0.24 -0.91
CA VAL A 29 -8.86 -1.28 -1.60
C VAL A 29 -8.32 -1.50 -3.02
N VAL A 30 -8.03 -0.44 -3.77
CA VAL A 30 -7.43 -0.54 -5.10
C VAL A 30 -6.06 -1.24 -5.04
N CYS A 31 -5.23 -0.94 -4.04
CA CYS A 31 -3.94 -1.61 -3.85
C CYS A 31 -4.10 -3.11 -3.59
N LEU A 32 -5.06 -3.49 -2.74
CA LEU A 32 -5.39 -4.89 -2.46
C LEU A 32 -5.79 -5.63 -3.74
N LEU A 33 -6.67 -5.04 -4.56
CA LEU A 33 -7.11 -5.60 -5.84
C LEU A 33 -5.96 -5.72 -6.85
N ALA A 34 -5.07 -4.74 -6.86
CA ALA A 34 -3.86 -4.77 -7.67
C ALA A 34 -2.77 -5.70 -7.11
N ARG A 35 -3.03 -6.45 -6.03
CA ARG A 35 -2.07 -7.35 -5.34
C ARG A 35 -0.79 -6.61 -4.90
N GLY A 36 -0.93 -5.38 -4.42
CA GLY A 36 0.17 -4.52 -4.02
C GLY A 36 0.35 -4.37 -2.51
N HIS A 37 1.41 -3.64 -2.16
CA HIS A 37 1.72 -3.22 -0.80
C HIS A 37 1.71 -1.69 -0.73
N VAL A 38 1.37 -1.15 0.44
CA VAL A 38 1.26 0.29 0.64
C VAL A 38 2.37 0.77 1.57
N LEU A 39 3.01 1.85 1.17
CA LEU A 39 3.81 2.67 2.06
C LEU A 39 2.94 3.85 2.52
N ILE A 40 2.77 4.00 3.83
CA ILE A 40 2.03 5.12 4.41
C ILE A 40 3.07 6.09 4.97
N GLU A 41 3.00 7.34 4.53
CA GLU A 41 3.70 8.41 5.21
C GLU A 41 2.65 9.21 5.99
N ASP A 42 2.82 9.23 7.31
CA ASP A 42 1.81 9.76 8.21
C ASP A 42 2.41 10.57 9.34
N VAL A 43 1.57 11.43 9.92
CA VAL A 43 1.82 12.05 11.22
C VAL A 43 1.30 11.13 12.33
N PRO A 44 1.92 11.10 13.53
CA PRO A 44 1.48 10.23 14.61
C PRO A 44 -0.01 10.40 14.94
N GLY A 45 -0.73 9.29 15.08
CA GLY A 45 -2.11 9.27 15.57
C GLY A 45 -3.24 9.27 14.52
N VAL A 46 -2.96 9.26 13.22
CA VAL A 46 -3.97 9.40 12.15
C VAL A 46 -4.66 8.11 11.67
N GLY A 47 -4.84 7.13 12.56
CA GLY A 47 -5.73 6.00 12.29
C GLY A 47 -5.20 4.93 11.31
N LYS A 48 -3.89 4.86 11.04
CA LYS A 48 -3.27 3.77 10.23
C LYS A 48 -3.60 2.37 10.73
N THR A 49 -3.60 2.17 12.06
CA THR A 49 -3.99 0.92 12.70
C THR A 49 -5.46 0.62 12.48
N VAL A 50 -6.31 1.66 12.43
CA VAL A 50 -7.75 1.51 12.14
C VAL A 50 -7.93 1.01 10.70
N LEU A 51 -7.23 1.60 9.71
CA LEU A 51 -7.29 1.14 8.32
C LEU A 51 -6.90 -0.33 8.15
N ALA A 52 -5.74 -0.72 8.68
CA ALA A 52 -5.22 -2.08 8.52
C ALA A 52 -6.12 -3.13 9.22
N ASN A 53 -6.57 -2.83 10.44
CA ASN A 53 -7.43 -3.72 11.21
C ASN A 53 -8.85 -3.79 10.60
N ALA A 54 -9.40 -2.66 10.15
CA ALA A 54 -10.70 -2.62 9.48
C ALA A 54 -10.68 -3.44 8.20
N LEU A 55 -9.60 -3.38 7.40
CA LEU A 55 -9.43 -4.21 6.23
C LEU A 55 -9.45 -5.70 6.57
N ALA A 56 -8.65 -6.12 7.56
CA ALA A 56 -8.58 -7.51 7.97
C ALA A 56 -9.93 -8.04 8.48
N ARG A 57 -10.60 -7.29 9.36
CA ARG A 57 -11.91 -7.67 9.93
C ARG A 57 -13.02 -7.72 8.89
N SER A 58 -12.98 -6.82 7.91
CA SER A 58 -13.99 -6.80 6.83
C SER A 58 -13.91 -8.04 5.92
N LEU A 59 -12.77 -8.74 5.92
CA LEU A 59 -12.44 -9.86 5.04
C LEU A 59 -12.36 -11.22 5.74
N ASP A 60 -12.55 -11.27 7.07
CA ASP A 60 -12.22 -12.44 7.91
C ASP A 60 -10.74 -12.87 7.79
N CYS A 61 -9.87 -11.88 7.58
CA CYS A 61 -8.44 -12.06 7.40
C CYS A 61 -7.71 -11.98 8.74
N THR A 62 -6.60 -12.72 8.85
CA THR A 62 -5.69 -12.56 9.98
C THR A 62 -4.95 -11.22 9.88
N PHE A 63 -4.79 -10.56 11.04
CA PHE A 63 -4.07 -9.29 11.16
C PHE A 63 -2.87 -9.46 12.07
N SER A 64 -1.73 -8.91 11.67
CA SER A 64 -0.55 -8.78 12.52
C SER A 64 0.01 -7.37 12.46
N ARG A 65 0.45 -6.88 13.62
CA ARG A 65 1.13 -5.60 13.76
C ARG A 65 2.54 -5.84 14.24
N VAL A 66 3.51 -5.26 13.54
CA VAL A 66 4.91 -5.25 13.91
C VAL A 66 5.34 -3.81 14.10
N GLN A 67 5.83 -3.50 15.31
CA GLN A 67 6.52 -2.25 15.56
C GLN A 67 7.98 -2.43 15.15
N CYS A 68 8.45 -1.63 14.19
CA CYS A 68 9.84 -1.65 13.80
C CYS A 68 10.68 -0.87 14.82
N THR A 69 11.67 -1.56 15.39
CA THR A 69 12.61 -1.00 16.37
C THR A 69 14.05 -1.28 15.92
N PRO A 70 15.05 -0.53 16.43
CA PRO A 70 16.44 -0.70 16.02
C PRO A 70 17.05 -2.08 16.34
N ASP A 71 16.45 -2.82 17.26
CA ASP A 71 16.85 -4.16 17.69
C ASP A 71 16.06 -5.30 17.02
N LEU A 72 15.06 -4.96 16.20
CA LEU A 72 14.22 -5.95 15.52
C LEU A 72 15.04 -6.83 14.57
N LEU A 73 14.96 -8.15 14.73
CA LEU A 73 15.69 -9.12 13.92
C LEU A 73 14.85 -9.60 12.73
N PRO A 74 15.49 -10.06 11.63
CA PRO A 74 14.77 -10.68 10.51
C PRO A 74 13.87 -11.85 10.94
N SER A 75 14.33 -12.65 11.90
CA SER A 75 13.58 -13.79 12.45
C SER A 75 12.33 -13.38 13.24
N ASP A 76 12.29 -12.16 13.77
CA ASP A 76 11.08 -11.63 14.44
C ASP A 76 9.98 -11.30 13.41
N ILE A 77 10.34 -11.18 12.13
CA ILE A 77 9.44 -10.96 11.00
C ILE A 77 9.04 -12.29 10.36
N THR A 78 10.03 -13.10 10.00
CA THR A 78 9.82 -14.34 9.24
C THR A 78 9.44 -15.53 10.13
N GLY A 79 9.90 -15.57 11.37
CA GLY A 79 9.70 -16.67 12.30
C GLY A 79 11.02 -17.35 12.71
N VAL A 80 10.91 -18.30 13.63
CA VAL A 80 12.06 -19.04 14.18
C VAL A 80 11.76 -20.53 14.29
N SER A 81 12.77 -21.37 14.03
CA SER A 81 12.74 -22.80 14.31
C SER A 81 13.17 -23.05 15.76
N ILE A 82 12.28 -23.59 16.58
CA ILE A 82 12.53 -23.86 18.00
C ILE A 82 12.73 -25.36 18.20
N TYR A 83 13.84 -25.76 18.80
CA TYR A 83 14.08 -27.17 19.11
C TYR A 83 13.34 -27.60 20.37
N HIS A 84 12.41 -28.55 20.24
CA HIS A 84 11.69 -29.16 21.35
C HIS A 84 12.40 -30.43 21.83
N ARG A 85 13.06 -30.34 22.99
CA ARG A 85 13.82 -31.47 23.57
C ARG A 85 12.97 -32.72 23.81
N GLU A 86 11.71 -32.57 24.20
CA GLU A 86 10.81 -33.71 24.47
C GLU A 86 10.41 -34.49 23.22
N ARG A 87 10.34 -33.80 22.07
CA ARG A 87 9.95 -34.38 20.77
C ARG A 87 11.14 -34.67 19.87
N GLU A 88 12.35 -34.31 20.33
CA GLU A 88 13.60 -34.28 19.55
C GLU A 88 13.43 -33.66 18.14
N ALA A 89 12.56 -32.66 18.02
CA ALA A 89 12.14 -32.08 16.75
C ALA A 89 12.23 -30.56 16.74
N PHE A 90 12.51 -29.98 15.57
CA PHE A 90 12.38 -28.55 15.32
C PHE A 90 10.92 -28.22 14.98
N GLU A 91 10.32 -27.30 15.74
CA GLU A 91 8.99 -26.76 15.46
C GLU A 91 9.14 -25.33 14.94
N PHE A 92 8.62 -25.09 13.74
CA PHE A 92 8.66 -23.77 13.15
C PHE A 92 7.55 -22.87 13.73
N LYS A 93 7.97 -21.82 14.44
CA LYS A 93 7.07 -20.78 14.94
C LYS A 93 6.98 -19.68 13.89
N LYS A 94 5.84 -19.65 13.19
CA LYS A 94 5.51 -18.65 12.17
C LYS A 94 5.64 -17.23 12.71
N GLY A 95 6.33 -16.38 11.97
CA GLY A 95 6.43 -14.95 12.26
C GLY A 95 5.17 -14.16 11.87
N PRO A 96 5.13 -12.86 12.22
CA PRO A 96 4.06 -11.92 11.88
C PRO A 96 3.63 -11.89 10.41
N VAL A 97 4.55 -12.15 9.48
CA VAL A 97 4.27 -12.06 8.03
C VAL A 97 3.33 -13.14 7.51
N PHE A 98 3.05 -14.18 8.29
CA PHE A 98 2.08 -15.20 7.93
C PHE A 98 0.62 -14.75 8.08
N ALA A 99 0.37 -13.54 8.57
CA ALA A 99 -0.95 -12.93 8.55
C ALA A 99 -1.32 -12.42 7.14
N ASN A 100 -2.62 -12.36 6.83
CA ASN A 100 -3.12 -11.82 5.57
C ASN A 100 -2.85 -10.30 5.44
N VAL A 101 -3.02 -9.56 6.54
CA VAL A 101 -2.74 -8.13 6.60
C VAL A 101 -1.67 -7.86 7.64
N VAL A 102 -0.56 -7.27 7.22
CA VAL A 102 0.59 -6.96 8.08
C VAL A 102 0.77 -5.45 8.13
N LEU A 103 0.68 -4.87 9.33
CA LEU A 103 1.07 -3.48 9.58
C LEU A 103 2.50 -3.44 10.12
N ALA A 104 3.43 -2.87 9.36
CA ALA A 104 4.81 -2.64 9.79
C ALA A 104 4.98 -1.14 10.13
N ASP A 105 4.80 -0.80 11.40
CA ASP A 105 4.89 0.58 11.87
C ASP A 105 6.34 1.04 11.94
N GLU A 106 6.62 2.22 11.40
CA GLU A 106 7.93 2.89 11.45
C GLU A 106 9.05 2.04 10.83
N ILE A 107 8.82 1.52 9.62
CA ILE A 107 9.77 0.63 8.91
C ILE A 107 11.18 1.23 8.80
N ASN A 108 11.29 2.56 8.79
CA ASN A 108 12.57 3.28 8.80
C ASN A 108 13.33 3.15 10.12
N ARG A 109 12.77 2.63 11.21
CA ARG A 109 13.52 2.37 12.47
C ARG A 109 14.15 0.97 12.51
N ALA A 110 13.70 0.05 11.67
CA ALA A 110 14.28 -1.29 11.61
C ALA A 110 15.65 -1.27 10.90
N PRO A 111 16.60 -2.14 11.29
CA PRO A 111 17.85 -2.31 10.58
C PRO A 111 17.64 -2.73 9.11
N ALA A 112 18.57 -2.35 8.24
CA ALA A 112 18.50 -2.66 6.80
C ALA A 112 18.31 -4.16 6.48
N LYS A 113 18.88 -5.06 7.29
CA LYS A 113 18.69 -6.52 7.14
C LYS A 113 17.25 -6.94 7.39
N THR A 114 16.61 -6.36 8.39
CA THR A 114 15.23 -6.64 8.78
C THR A 114 14.26 -6.04 7.76
N GLN A 115 14.52 -4.81 7.30
CA GLN A 115 13.80 -4.21 6.17
C GLN A 115 13.86 -5.13 4.94
N ALA A 116 15.06 -5.59 4.57
CA ALA A 116 15.25 -6.49 3.43
C ALA A 116 14.43 -7.79 3.57
N SER A 117 14.38 -8.39 4.77
CA SER A 117 13.60 -9.61 5.01
C SER A 117 12.10 -9.41 4.78
N LEU A 118 11.51 -8.30 5.27
CA LEU A 118 10.10 -7.99 5.03
C LEU A 118 9.81 -7.76 3.53
N LEU A 119 10.71 -7.05 2.85
CA LEU A 119 10.59 -6.72 1.43
C LEU A 119 10.78 -7.93 0.52
N GLU A 120 11.60 -8.90 0.92
CA GLU A 120 11.73 -10.19 0.26
C GLU A 120 10.41 -10.96 0.35
N VAL A 121 9.84 -11.05 1.55
CA VAL A 121 8.54 -11.70 1.77
C VAL A 121 7.41 -11.04 0.97
N MET A 122 7.41 -9.72 0.85
CA MET A 122 6.48 -8.97 -0.01
C MET A 122 6.60 -9.37 -1.49
N GLN A 123 7.83 -9.59 -1.97
CA GLN A 123 8.09 -9.90 -3.36
C GLN A 123 7.81 -11.37 -3.70
N GLU A 124 8.32 -12.28 -2.86
CA GLU A 124 8.29 -13.73 -3.10
C GLU A 124 6.99 -14.37 -2.59
N ARG A 125 6.27 -13.73 -1.66
CA ARG A 125 5.04 -14.25 -1.01
C ARG A 125 5.23 -15.62 -0.38
N GLN A 126 6.45 -15.88 0.09
CA GLN A 126 6.84 -17.05 0.84
C GLN A 126 7.98 -16.68 1.77
N VAL A 127 8.19 -17.52 2.78
CA VAL A 127 9.32 -17.43 3.70
C VAL A 127 10.12 -18.70 3.54
N THR A 128 11.44 -18.58 3.33
CA THR A 128 12.35 -19.74 3.28
C THR A 128 13.17 -19.78 4.57
N ILE A 129 13.02 -20.85 5.34
CA ILE A 129 13.76 -21.08 6.60
C ILE A 129 14.27 -22.51 6.59
N ASP A 130 15.54 -22.69 6.97
CA ASP A 130 16.22 -23.99 7.04
C ASP A 130 16.13 -24.84 5.74
N GLY A 131 16.00 -24.17 4.59
CA GLY A 131 15.88 -24.81 3.27
C GLY A 131 14.45 -25.17 2.85
N GLU A 132 13.46 -24.96 3.72
CA GLU A 132 12.04 -25.16 3.41
C GLU A 132 11.35 -23.83 3.10
N SER A 133 10.62 -23.77 1.99
CA SER A 133 9.83 -22.60 1.58
C SER A 133 8.36 -22.79 1.95
N ILE A 134 7.83 -21.85 2.72
CA ILE A 134 6.44 -21.85 3.19
C ILE A 134 5.71 -20.66 2.55
N SER A 135 4.72 -20.94 1.72
CA SER A 135 3.91 -19.90 1.06
C SER A 135 3.00 -19.16 2.04
N LEU A 136 2.79 -17.87 1.79
CA LEU A 136 1.85 -17.05 2.54
C LEU A 136 0.41 -17.30 2.08
N SER A 137 -0.54 -17.08 2.99
CA SER A 137 -1.97 -17.19 2.67
C SER A 137 -2.44 -15.99 1.84
N ALA A 138 -3.19 -16.24 0.77
CA ALA A 138 -3.80 -15.18 -0.02
C ALA A 138 -5.15 -14.73 0.60
N PRO A 139 -5.53 -13.45 0.49
CA PRO A 139 -4.69 -12.33 0.07
C PRO A 139 -3.61 -12.01 1.11
N PHE A 140 -2.49 -11.48 0.64
CA PHE A 140 -1.40 -10.99 1.48
C PHE A 140 -1.10 -9.53 1.15
N MET A 141 -1.13 -8.66 2.16
CA MET A 141 -0.89 -7.23 2.02
C MET A 141 -0.16 -6.64 3.22
N THR A 142 1.05 -6.14 2.99
CA THR A 142 1.77 -5.27 3.92
C THR A 142 1.38 -3.80 3.75
N LEU A 143 1.09 -3.14 4.87
CA LEU A 143 1.04 -1.69 5.03
C LEU A 143 2.25 -1.31 5.89
N ALA A 144 3.24 -0.65 5.31
CA ALA A 144 4.40 -0.17 6.06
C ALA A 144 4.27 1.33 6.30
N THR A 145 4.69 1.84 7.44
CA THR A 145 4.61 3.29 7.72
C THR A 145 5.97 3.91 7.95
N GLN A 146 6.11 5.17 7.56
CA GLN A 146 7.30 5.98 7.82
C GLN A 146 6.88 7.32 8.41
N ASN A 147 7.56 7.72 9.48
CA ASN A 147 7.44 9.06 10.03
C ASN A 147 8.57 9.93 9.44
N PRO A 148 8.26 10.99 8.68
CA PRO A 148 9.28 11.83 8.04
C PRO A 148 9.98 12.78 9.03
N VAL A 149 9.43 12.98 10.24
CA VAL A 149 9.93 13.99 11.19
C VAL A 149 11.05 13.43 12.08
N GLU A 150 11.05 12.13 12.36
CA GLU A 150 12.07 11.49 13.19
C GLU A 150 13.33 11.17 12.37
N HIS A 151 14.40 11.92 12.64
CA HIS A 151 15.69 11.73 11.97
C HIS A 151 16.66 10.88 12.81
N GLU A 152 16.52 10.87 14.14
CA GLU A 152 17.41 10.11 15.02
C GLU A 152 17.08 8.61 15.02
N GLY A 153 18.10 7.78 14.80
CA GLY A 153 17.96 6.32 14.85
C GLY A 153 17.15 5.72 13.70
N THR A 154 17.07 6.42 12.56
CA THR A 154 16.37 5.93 11.36
C THR A 154 17.34 5.49 10.25
N TYR A 155 16.93 4.46 9.54
CA TYR A 155 17.54 3.86 8.37
C TYR A 155 16.60 4.10 7.18
N PRO A 156 16.87 5.09 6.31
CA PRO A 156 16.03 5.36 5.16
C PRO A 156 16.01 4.15 4.23
N LEU A 157 14.85 3.86 3.65
CA LEU A 157 14.76 2.80 2.64
C LEU A 157 15.43 3.26 1.34
N PRO A 158 16.40 2.50 0.81
CA PRO A 158 16.94 2.73 -0.54
C PRO A 158 15.84 2.75 -1.61
N GLU A 159 16.08 3.42 -2.73
CA GLU A 159 15.06 3.58 -3.79
C GLU A 159 14.62 2.22 -4.36
N ALA A 160 15.56 1.29 -4.49
CA ALA A 160 15.28 -0.08 -4.92
C ALA A 160 14.33 -0.83 -3.97
N GLN A 161 14.30 -0.44 -2.70
CA GLN A 161 13.39 -1.00 -1.70
C GLN A 161 12.02 -0.31 -1.74
N LEU A 162 12.00 1.03 -1.81
CA LEU A 162 10.77 1.82 -1.97
C LEU A 162 9.97 1.36 -3.20
N ASP A 163 10.64 1.05 -4.30
CA ASP A 163 10.02 0.62 -5.55
C ASP A 163 9.20 -0.70 -5.42
N ARG A 164 9.40 -1.48 -4.35
CA ARG A 164 8.58 -2.68 -4.06
C ARG A 164 7.18 -2.34 -3.52
N PHE A 165 6.97 -1.13 -3.00
CA PHE A 165 5.64 -0.65 -2.65
C PHE A 165 4.89 -0.21 -3.89
N LEU A 166 3.65 -0.68 -4.05
CA LEU A 166 2.85 -0.35 -5.23
C LEU A 166 2.47 1.14 -5.21
N MET A 167 2.06 1.63 -4.03
CA MET A 167 1.68 3.02 -3.79
C MET A 167 2.27 3.56 -2.48
N LYS A 168 2.62 4.84 -2.48
CA LYS A 168 2.83 5.64 -1.28
C LYS A 168 1.60 6.53 -1.05
N ILE A 169 0.95 6.35 0.09
CA ILE A 169 -0.23 7.12 0.51
C ILE A 169 0.22 8.11 1.59
N LEU A 170 -0.08 9.39 1.38
CA LEU A 170 0.08 10.40 2.43
C LEU A 170 -1.22 10.49 3.23
N ILE A 171 -1.08 10.46 4.56
CA ILE A 171 -2.20 10.67 5.48
C ILE A 171 -1.85 11.83 6.41
N ASP A 172 -2.53 12.95 6.20
CA ASP A 172 -2.45 14.14 7.04
C ASP A 172 -3.46 14.08 8.19
N TYR A 173 -3.37 15.06 9.09
CA TYR A 173 -4.39 15.24 10.13
C TYR A 173 -5.80 15.30 9.52
N PRO A 174 -6.80 14.72 10.21
CA PRO A 174 -8.19 14.80 9.79
C PRO A 174 -8.64 16.27 9.72
N GLY A 175 -9.66 16.54 8.89
CA GLY A 175 -10.29 17.86 8.87
C GLY A 175 -10.97 18.15 10.22
N LEU A 176 -11.22 19.44 10.50
CA LEU A 176 -11.76 19.91 11.78
C LEU A 176 -13.01 19.13 12.26
N GLN A 177 -13.91 18.75 11.33
CA GLN A 177 -15.12 18.00 11.68
C GLN A 177 -14.79 16.56 12.12
N ASP A 178 -13.93 15.87 11.38
CA ASP A 178 -13.50 14.51 11.68
C ASP A 178 -12.66 14.48 12.97
N GLU A 179 -11.78 15.47 13.15
CA GLU A 179 -10.98 15.61 14.37
C GLU A 179 -11.86 15.85 15.61
N ALA A 180 -12.86 16.73 15.50
CA ALA A 180 -13.83 16.95 16.56
C ALA A 180 -14.63 15.69 16.91
N GLN A 181 -14.99 14.87 15.90
CA GLN A 181 -15.65 13.58 16.14
C GLN A 181 -14.71 12.60 16.87
N ILE A 182 -13.44 12.52 16.48
CA ILE A 182 -12.42 11.69 17.16
C ILE A 182 -12.31 12.08 18.64
N VAL A 183 -12.22 13.39 18.94
CA VAL A 183 -12.15 13.89 20.32
C VAL A 183 -13.45 13.60 21.08
N ALA A 184 -14.62 13.80 20.46
CA ALA A 184 -15.91 13.50 21.09
C ALA A 184 -16.07 12.01 21.44
N MET A 185 -15.61 11.11 20.56
CA MET A 185 -15.59 9.68 20.84
C MET A 185 -14.66 9.33 22.00
N ALA A 186 -13.45 9.89 22.03
CA ALA A 186 -12.49 9.67 23.12
C ALA A 186 -13.04 10.17 24.46
N ALA A 187 -13.84 11.24 24.44
CA ALA A 187 -14.57 11.77 25.60
C ALA A 187 -15.81 10.95 25.98
N GLY A 188 -16.19 9.93 25.20
CA GLY A 188 -17.38 9.11 25.41
C GLY A 188 -18.70 9.83 25.16
N THR A 189 -18.68 11.01 24.53
CA THR A 189 -19.87 11.85 24.30
C THR A 189 -20.61 11.47 23.02
N GLN A 190 -19.99 10.69 22.13
CA GLN A 190 -20.62 10.09 20.95
C GLN A 190 -20.26 8.61 20.80
N GLN A 191 -21.26 7.82 20.40
CA GLN A 191 -21.04 6.44 19.95
C GLN A 191 -20.87 6.45 18.43
N SER A 192 -19.78 5.87 17.93
CA SER A 192 -19.57 5.61 16.51
C SER A 192 -19.43 4.12 16.25
N ALA A 193 -19.42 3.74 14.98
CA ALA A 193 -18.96 2.42 14.58
C ALA A 193 -17.52 2.23 15.07
N SER A 194 -17.32 1.25 15.94
CA SER A 194 -15.99 0.86 16.40
C SER A 194 -15.44 -0.25 15.52
N LEU A 195 -14.13 -0.46 15.55
CA LEU A 195 -13.51 -1.66 14.96
C LEU A 195 -14.19 -2.95 15.45
N ALA A 196 -14.72 -2.97 16.69
CA ALA A 196 -15.43 -4.10 17.28
C ALA A 196 -16.81 -4.37 16.67
N SER A 197 -17.46 -3.36 16.07
CA SER A 197 -18.75 -3.52 15.40
C SER A 197 -18.66 -3.95 13.93
N LEU A 198 -17.45 -3.94 13.34
CA LEU A 198 -17.26 -4.37 11.96
C LEU A 198 -17.62 -5.85 11.81
N ARG A 199 -18.39 -6.13 10.75
CA ARG A 199 -18.71 -7.50 10.33
C ARG A 199 -17.93 -7.83 9.06
N VAL A 200 -17.77 -9.12 8.83
CA VAL A 200 -17.26 -9.63 7.55
C VAL A 200 -18.30 -9.30 6.47
N VAL A 201 -17.88 -8.60 5.42
CA VAL A 201 -18.77 -8.15 4.32
C VAL A 201 -18.37 -8.71 2.96
N CYS A 202 -17.19 -9.30 2.88
CA CYS A 202 -16.59 -9.87 1.69
C CYS A 202 -15.68 -11.04 2.13
N SER A 203 -15.67 -12.16 1.39
CA SER A 203 -14.82 -13.29 1.75
C SER A 203 -13.41 -13.15 1.15
N VAL A 204 -12.46 -13.91 1.69
CA VAL A 204 -11.11 -14.09 1.09
C VAL A 204 -11.20 -14.51 -0.38
N ASP A 205 -12.07 -15.47 -0.70
CA ASP A 205 -12.23 -15.98 -2.07
C ASP A 205 -12.78 -14.91 -3.03
N ASP A 206 -13.68 -14.05 -2.57
CA ASP A 206 -14.19 -12.93 -3.37
C ASP A 206 -13.05 -11.96 -3.74
N ILE A 207 -12.15 -11.68 -2.81
CA ILE A 207 -10.97 -10.83 -3.08
C ILE A 207 -10.00 -11.51 -4.02
N VAL A 208 -9.70 -12.80 -3.84
CA VAL A 208 -8.79 -13.52 -4.73
C VAL A 208 -9.34 -13.53 -6.17
N ARG A 209 -10.64 -13.79 -6.35
CA ARG A 209 -11.32 -13.69 -7.65
C ARG A 209 -11.29 -12.28 -8.21
N ALA A 210 -11.53 -11.26 -7.39
CA ALA A 210 -11.48 -9.86 -7.84
C ALA A 210 -10.07 -9.45 -8.27
N GLN A 211 -9.01 -9.97 -7.63
CA GLN A 211 -7.62 -9.76 -8.05
C GLN A 211 -7.33 -10.43 -9.41
N GLU A 212 -7.89 -11.61 -9.67
CA GLU A 212 -7.78 -12.28 -10.98
C GLU A 212 -8.52 -11.51 -12.07
N GLN A 213 -9.74 -11.04 -11.77
CA GLN A 213 -10.52 -10.18 -12.66
C GLN A 213 -9.79 -8.86 -12.95
N THR A 214 -9.16 -8.25 -11.95
CA THR A 214 -8.33 -7.05 -12.11
C THR A 214 -7.20 -7.28 -13.12
N ALA A 215 -6.53 -8.43 -13.06
CA ALA A 215 -5.46 -8.76 -14.01
C ALA A 215 -5.98 -8.87 -15.45
N GLN A 216 -7.22 -9.35 -15.63
CA GLN A 216 -7.88 -9.55 -16.91
C GLN A 216 -8.51 -8.29 -17.53
N VAL A 217 -8.60 -7.17 -16.78
CA VAL A 217 -9.06 -5.88 -17.32
C VAL A 217 -8.23 -5.51 -18.54
N GLN A 218 -8.90 -5.17 -19.63
CA GLN A 218 -8.27 -4.88 -20.92
C GLN A 218 -7.53 -3.55 -20.88
N ALA A 219 -6.35 -3.52 -21.48
CA ALA A 219 -5.57 -2.30 -21.67
C ALA A 219 -5.18 -2.20 -23.14
N VAL A 220 -5.69 -1.17 -23.82
CA VAL A 220 -5.32 -0.90 -25.21
C VAL A 220 -3.89 -0.34 -25.28
N PRO A 221 -3.17 -0.55 -26.40
CA PRO A 221 -1.78 -0.10 -26.56
C PRO A 221 -1.55 1.38 -26.23
N GLU A 222 -2.54 2.24 -26.51
CA GLU A 222 -2.49 3.67 -26.25
C GLU A 222 -2.37 3.97 -24.75
N VAL A 223 -3.10 3.24 -23.90
CA VAL A 223 -3.02 3.40 -22.44
C VAL A 223 -1.68 2.87 -21.91
N VAL A 224 -1.19 1.76 -22.46
CA VAL A 224 0.13 1.22 -22.10
C VAL A 224 1.24 2.22 -22.46
N ASN A 225 1.18 2.79 -23.66
CA ASN A 225 2.10 3.82 -24.13
C ASN A 225 2.00 5.08 -23.29
N TYR A 226 0.80 5.45 -22.84
CA TYR A 226 0.60 6.57 -21.93
C TYR A 226 1.30 6.36 -20.57
N CYS A 227 1.20 5.17 -19.96
CA CYS A 227 1.95 4.84 -18.74
C CYS A 227 3.48 4.96 -18.95
N VAL A 228 3.98 4.50 -20.10
CA VAL A 228 5.40 4.62 -20.45
C VAL A 228 5.81 6.09 -20.64
N ALA A 229 4.98 6.88 -21.34
CA ALA A 229 5.22 8.29 -21.58
C ALA A 229 5.32 9.09 -20.28
N LEU A 230 4.41 8.86 -19.33
CA LEU A 230 4.46 9.49 -18.00
C LEU A 230 5.79 9.22 -17.29
N VAL A 231 6.20 7.96 -17.24
CA VAL A 231 7.45 7.55 -16.58
C VAL A 231 8.68 8.08 -17.32
N ARG A 232 8.69 8.12 -18.65
CA ARG A 232 9.76 8.74 -19.44
C ARG A 232 9.86 10.24 -19.16
N ALA A 233 8.74 10.95 -19.09
CA ALA A 233 8.72 12.37 -18.78
C ALA A 233 9.33 12.67 -17.40
N THR A 234 9.18 11.78 -16.42
CA THR A 234 9.91 11.93 -15.13
C THR A 234 11.42 11.84 -15.28
N ARG A 235 11.94 11.00 -16.17
CA ARG A 235 13.38 10.82 -16.42
C ARG A 235 13.98 11.92 -17.31
N GLU A 236 13.15 12.56 -18.12
CA GLU A 236 13.54 13.63 -19.04
C GLU A 236 13.39 15.03 -18.39
N SER A 237 12.73 15.11 -17.23
CA SER A 237 12.56 16.35 -16.48
C SER A 237 13.87 16.81 -15.83
N ARG A 238 14.23 18.08 -16.03
CA ARG A 238 15.40 18.71 -15.39
C ARG A 238 15.27 18.85 -13.87
N ALA A 239 14.04 18.83 -13.35
CA ALA A 239 13.78 18.93 -11.92
C ALA A 239 14.01 17.61 -11.16
N VAL A 240 14.27 16.52 -11.89
CA VAL A 240 14.34 15.16 -11.36
C VAL A 240 15.76 14.61 -11.53
N SER A 241 16.40 14.23 -10.44
CA SER A 241 17.72 13.57 -10.44
C SER A 241 17.61 12.06 -10.72
N LEU A 242 16.53 11.43 -10.23
CA LEU A 242 16.18 10.04 -10.50
C LEU A 242 14.70 9.94 -10.83
N GLY A 243 14.38 9.56 -12.07
CA GLY A 243 13.00 9.35 -12.52
C GLY A 243 12.52 7.92 -12.33
N ALA A 244 11.21 7.72 -12.43
CA ALA A 244 10.61 6.41 -12.27
C ALA A 244 11.09 5.44 -13.36
N GLY A 245 11.23 4.16 -12.98
CA GLY A 245 11.60 3.07 -13.89
C GLY A 245 10.40 2.36 -14.51
N THR A 246 10.66 1.31 -15.30
CA THR A 246 9.62 0.48 -15.94
C THR A 246 8.61 -0.10 -14.94
N ARG A 247 9.05 -0.43 -13.73
CA ARG A 247 8.17 -0.88 -12.64
C ARG A 247 7.13 0.17 -12.24
N GLY A 248 7.45 1.46 -12.37
CA GLY A 248 6.48 2.55 -12.22
C GLY A 248 5.37 2.46 -13.26
N ALA A 249 5.70 2.23 -14.54
CA ALA A 249 4.71 2.12 -15.62
C ALA A 249 3.82 0.87 -15.45
N ILE A 250 4.43 -0.26 -15.05
CA ILE A 250 3.68 -1.49 -14.71
C ILE A 250 2.73 -1.24 -13.54
N SER A 251 3.19 -0.51 -12.52
CA SER A 251 2.40 -0.17 -11.33
C SER A 251 1.22 0.72 -11.68
N LEU A 252 1.43 1.76 -12.50
CA LEU A 252 0.36 2.62 -13.01
C LEU A 252 -0.73 1.80 -13.70
N LEU A 253 -0.33 0.88 -14.60
CA LEU A 253 -1.27 0.05 -15.32
C LEU A 253 -2.04 -0.90 -14.39
N ARG A 254 -1.34 -1.57 -13.46
CA ARG A 254 -1.97 -2.49 -12.50
C ARG A 254 -2.99 -1.78 -11.61
N VAL A 255 -2.66 -0.61 -11.10
CA VAL A 255 -3.54 0.18 -10.24
C VAL A 255 -4.71 0.76 -11.06
N GLY A 256 -4.45 1.26 -12.27
CA GLY A 256 -5.51 1.74 -13.17
C GLY A 256 -6.52 0.66 -13.54
N LYS A 257 -6.07 -0.59 -13.77
CA LYS A 257 -6.95 -1.74 -13.97
C LYS A 257 -7.83 -2.02 -12.74
N ALA A 258 -7.28 -1.91 -11.53
CA ALA A 258 -8.05 -2.07 -10.29
C ALA A 258 -9.13 -0.97 -10.14
N ILE A 259 -8.82 0.28 -10.53
CA ILE A 259 -9.82 1.37 -10.57
C ILE A 259 -10.91 1.08 -11.59
N ALA A 260 -10.54 0.66 -12.80
CA ALA A 260 -11.52 0.30 -13.83
C ALA A 260 -12.48 -0.79 -13.32
N LEU A 261 -11.95 -1.83 -12.66
CA LEU A 261 -12.77 -2.85 -12.02
C LEU A 261 -13.69 -2.25 -10.95
N MET A 262 -13.19 -1.41 -10.04
CA MET A 262 -14.01 -0.75 -9.01
C MET A 262 -15.15 0.11 -9.60
N HIS A 263 -14.97 0.64 -10.81
CA HIS A 263 -16.00 1.37 -11.56
C HIS A 263 -16.88 0.46 -12.44
N GLY A 264 -16.77 -0.86 -12.31
CA GLY A 264 -17.56 -1.83 -13.09
C GLY A 264 -17.15 -1.94 -14.57
N ARG A 265 -15.97 -1.42 -14.95
CA ARG A 265 -15.44 -1.46 -16.31
C ARG A 265 -14.44 -2.60 -16.47
N ASN A 266 -14.50 -3.27 -17.62
CA ASN A 266 -13.55 -4.31 -18.02
C ASN A 266 -12.39 -3.78 -18.89
N TYR A 267 -12.25 -2.45 -19.01
CA TYR A 267 -11.15 -1.79 -19.71
C TYR A 267 -10.66 -0.56 -18.92
N VAL A 268 -9.34 -0.35 -18.92
CA VAL A 268 -8.71 0.81 -18.28
C VAL A 268 -8.71 2.00 -19.23
N VAL A 269 -8.92 3.20 -18.68
CA VAL A 269 -8.90 4.47 -19.44
C VAL A 269 -7.77 5.39 -18.93
N PRO A 270 -7.32 6.39 -19.71
CA PRO A 270 -6.24 7.29 -19.29
C PRO A 270 -6.51 8.03 -17.97
N ASP A 271 -7.77 8.34 -17.68
CA ASP A 271 -8.14 9.01 -16.42
C ASP A 271 -7.92 8.12 -15.20
N ASP A 272 -8.07 6.79 -15.33
CA ASP A 272 -7.73 5.85 -14.27
C ASP A 272 -6.24 5.89 -13.94
N ILE A 273 -5.41 6.04 -14.97
CA ILE A 273 -3.95 6.17 -14.82
C ILE A 273 -3.61 7.49 -14.13
N LYS A 274 -4.18 8.60 -14.61
CA LYS A 274 -3.96 9.93 -14.02
C LYS A 274 -4.32 10.00 -12.55
N ALA A 275 -5.46 9.41 -12.17
CA ALA A 275 -5.96 9.42 -10.79
C ALA A 275 -4.97 8.80 -9.78
N VAL A 276 -4.10 7.90 -10.23
CA VAL A 276 -3.13 7.19 -9.38
C VAL A 276 -1.68 7.51 -9.68
N SER A 277 -1.41 8.39 -10.64
CA SER A 277 -0.06 8.77 -11.00
C SER A 277 0.74 9.27 -9.80
N LEU A 278 0.16 10.14 -8.96
CA LEU A 278 0.87 10.64 -7.78
C LEU A 278 1.17 9.55 -6.74
N PRO A 279 0.20 8.78 -6.20
CA PRO A 279 0.50 7.74 -5.21
C PRO A 279 1.42 6.63 -5.76
N VAL A 280 1.42 6.38 -7.07
CA VAL A 280 2.33 5.39 -7.68
C VAL A 280 3.74 5.97 -7.92
N LEU A 281 3.89 7.23 -8.32
CA LEU A 281 5.19 7.74 -8.78
C LEU A 281 5.99 8.49 -7.71
N ARG A 282 5.35 9.04 -6.67
CA ARG A 282 6.00 9.94 -5.69
C ARG A 282 7.22 9.33 -4.97
N HIS A 283 7.22 8.03 -4.70
CA HIS A 283 8.33 7.34 -4.04
C HIS A 283 9.33 6.72 -5.03
N ARG A 284 9.14 6.97 -6.32
CA ARG A 284 9.98 6.50 -7.43
C ARG A 284 10.71 7.65 -8.13
N VAL A 285 10.61 8.86 -7.58
CA VAL A 285 11.19 10.08 -8.12
C VAL A 285 11.98 10.79 -7.04
N GLN A 286 13.16 11.29 -7.39
CA GLN A 286 13.96 12.18 -6.54
C GLN A 286 14.19 13.49 -7.26
N LEU A 287 14.02 14.59 -6.54
CA LEU A 287 14.28 15.92 -7.07
C LEU A 287 15.80 16.17 -7.15
N THR A 288 16.20 17.10 -8.00
CA THR A 288 17.58 17.59 -7.94
C THR A 288 17.79 18.46 -6.70
N PRO A 289 19.02 18.57 -6.18
CA PRO A 289 19.30 19.41 -5.01
C PRO A 289 18.85 20.86 -5.18
N GLU A 290 18.98 21.42 -6.39
CA GLU A 290 18.59 22.79 -6.68
C GLU A 290 17.09 23.01 -6.48
N VAL A 291 16.26 22.07 -6.94
CA VAL A 291 14.80 22.13 -6.79
C VAL A 291 14.41 21.91 -5.33
N ALA A 292 15.03 20.93 -4.65
CA ALA A 292 14.76 20.66 -3.24
C ALA A 292 15.03 21.89 -2.35
N ILE A 293 16.10 22.66 -2.64
CA ILE A 293 16.44 23.89 -1.89
C ILE A 293 15.37 24.98 -2.07
N THR A 294 14.67 25.02 -3.21
CA THR A 294 13.58 25.98 -3.42
C THR A 294 12.30 25.65 -2.66
N GLY A 295 12.26 24.50 -1.95
CA GLY A 295 11.10 24.05 -1.18
C GLY A 295 9.97 23.49 -2.05
N GLN A 296 10.24 23.16 -3.32
CA GLN A 296 9.25 22.50 -4.17
C GLN A 296 9.11 21.03 -3.80
N GLU A 297 7.86 20.59 -3.70
CA GLU A 297 7.51 19.22 -3.32
C GLU A 297 7.46 18.28 -4.53
N VAL A 298 7.75 17.00 -4.30
CA VAL A 298 7.73 15.96 -5.35
C VAL A 298 6.37 15.91 -6.06
N ASP A 299 5.27 16.03 -5.30
CA ASP A 299 3.91 16.00 -5.83
C ASP A 299 3.63 17.20 -6.76
N GLU A 300 4.22 18.37 -6.53
CA GLU A 300 4.04 19.55 -7.39
C GLU A 300 4.72 19.37 -8.74
N ILE A 301 5.97 18.91 -8.73
CA ILE A 301 6.72 18.59 -9.95
C ILE A 301 6.01 17.49 -10.74
N LEU A 302 5.55 16.44 -10.06
CA LEU A 302 4.84 15.35 -10.70
C LEU A 302 3.52 15.80 -11.33
N ARG A 303 2.74 16.68 -10.68
CA ARG A 303 1.50 17.23 -11.28
C ARG A 303 1.81 17.94 -12.60
N GLY A 304 2.81 18.82 -12.63
CA GLY A 304 3.22 19.51 -13.85
C GLY A 304 3.65 18.55 -14.96
N ILE A 305 4.40 17.51 -14.62
CA ILE A 305 4.81 16.46 -15.57
C ILE A 305 3.58 15.71 -16.12
N ILE A 306 2.67 15.27 -15.25
CA ILE A 306 1.46 14.52 -15.63
C ILE A 306 0.57 15.35 -16.56
N GLU A 307 0.43 16.65 -16.28
CA GLU A 307 -0.36 17.58 -17.10
C GLU A 307 0.27 17.83 -18.47
N SER A 308 1.61 17.87 -18.55
CA SER A 308 2.33 18.06 -19.80
C SER A 308 2.24 16.89 -20.78
N VAL A 309 1.98 15.67 -20.28
CA VAL A 309 1.93 14.46 -21.12
C VAL A 309 0.50 14.29 -21.65
N PRO A 310 0.29 14.39 -22.98
CA PRO A 310 -1.05 14.32 -23.56
C PRO A 310 -1.65 12.94 -23.35
N ALA A 311 -2.86 12.90 -22.78
CA ALA A 311 -3.63 11.67 -22.67
C ALA A 311 -4.13 11.24 -24.06
N PRO A 312 -4.09 9.94 -24.40
CA PRO A 312 -4.60 9.47 -25.67
C PRO A 312 -6.12 9.68 -25.73
N ARG A 313 -6.62 10.13 -26.89
CA ARG A 313 -8.06 10.19 -27.14
C ARG A 313 -8.55 8.78 -27.41
N MET A 314 -9.42 8.26 -26.56
CA MET A 314 -10.09 6.98 -26.83
C MET A 314 -11.11 7.22 -27.94
N GLN A 315 -10.98 6.50 -29.05
CA GLN A 315 -12.05 6.41 -30.04
C GLN A 315 -13.11 5.45 -29.46
N ALA A 316 -14.35 5.94 -29.36
CA ALA A 316 -15.49 5.20 -28.84
C ALA A 316 -15.90 4.05 -29.76
#